data_AF-A0A6J4Y210-F1
#
_entry.id   AF-A0A6J4Y210-F1
#
_cell.length_a   1.000
_cell.length_b   1.000
_cell.length_c   1.000
_cell.angle_alpha   90.00
_cell.angle_beta   90.00
_cell.angle_gamma   90.00
#
_symmetry.space_group_name_H-M   'P 1'
#
loop_
_entity.id
_entity.type
_entity.pdbx_description
1 polymer ?
#
loop_
_entity_poly.entity_id
_entity_poly.type
_entity_poly.pdbx_seq_one_letter_code
_entity_poly.pdbx_strand_id
1 'polypeptide(L)'
;QGGPLSPILSNIVLDELDKELEKRGLCFVRYADDCVIFVRSKRAGDRVMQSVSRFIEKKLRLKVNREKSAVGRPWDRKYLGFCLTNSRKNPKIRLHWKTIKRFKQRVREITARRRGRSLFQVINELKQFISGWWNYYRLTESVNRLRPLPHWVRRRLR
;
A
#
# COMPACT_ATOMS: atom_id res chain seq x y z
N GLN A 1 -4.78 14.42 -15.47
CA GLN A 1 -5.71 13.92 -14.43
C GLN A 1 -6.01 15.08 -13.51
N GLY A 2 -7.28 15.49 -13.35
CA GLY A 2 -7.60 16.70 -12.58
C GLY A 2 -9.06 17.14 -12.66
N GLY A 3 -9.86 16.58 -13.58
CA GLY A 3 -11.29 16.80 -13.57
C GLY A 3 -11.93 16.17 -12.32
N PRO A 4 -12.77 16.91 -11.56
CA PRO A 4 -13.39 16.40 -10.33
C PRO A 4 -14.27 15.16 -10.54
N LEU A 5 -14.74 14.93 -11.77
CA LEU A 5 -15.56 13.76 -12.14
C LEU A 5 -14.74 12.50 -12.47
N SER A 6 -13.45 12.64 -12.78
CA SER A 6 -12.62 11.52 -13.23
C SER A 6 -12.53 10.37 -12.22
N PRO A 7 -12.45 10.60 -10.89
CA PRO A 7 -12.47 9.51 -9.89
C PRO A 7 -13.78 8.74 -9.88
N ILE A 8 -14.92 9.42 -10.06
CA ILE A 8 -16.25 8.79 -10.06
C ILE A 8 -16.41 7.93 -11.32
N LEU A 9 -16.07 8.47 -12.48
CA LEU A 9 -16.14 7.74 -13.75
C LEU A 9 -15.25 6.49 -13.73
N SER A 10 -14.06 6.59 -13.12
CA SER A 10 -13.18 5.43 -12.95
C SER A 10 -13.81 4.35 -12.06
N ASN A 11 -14.50 4.73 -10.99
CA ASN A 11 -15.21 3.79 -10.14
C ASN A 11 -16.40 3.13 -10.85
N ILE A 12 -17.13 3.86 -11.70
CA ILE A 12 -18.24 3.30 -12.49
C ILE A 12 -17.73 2.24 -13.47
N VAL A 13 -16.64 2.51 -14.19
CA VAL A 13 -16.05 1.51 -15.10
C VAL A 13 -15.58 0.26 -14.33
N LEU A 14 -15.04 0.44 -13.13
CA LEU A 14 -14.55 -0.66 -12.30
C LEU A 14 -15.66 -1.40 -11.52
N ASP A 15 -16.89 -0.89 -11.48
CA ASP A 15 -18.04 -1.58 -10.88
C ASP A 15 -18.37 -2.88 -11.63
N GLU A 16 -18.17 -2.91 -12.96
CA GLU A 16 -18.30 -4.13 -13.73
C GLU A 16 -17.30 -5.22 -13.33
N LEU A 17 -16.10 -4.83 -12.89
CA LEU A 17 -15.11 -5.77 -12.37
C LEU A 17 -15.57 -6.34 -11.04
N ASP A 18 -16.10 -5.51 -10.14
CA ASP A 18 -16.58 -5.94 -8.83
C ASP A 18 -17.71 -6.95 -8.97
N LYS A 19 -18.72 -6.63 -9.80
CA LYS A 19 -19.85 -7.54 -10.10
C LYS A 19 -19.39 -8.88 -10.64
N GLU A 20 -18.36 -8.90 -11.50
CA GLU A 20 -17.81 -10.14 -12.04
C GLU A 20 -17.08 -10.95 -10.96
N LEU A 21 -16.34 -10.30 -10.05
CA LEU A 21 -15.66 -10.98 -8.94
C LEU A 21 -16.66 -11.54 -7.93
N GLU A 22 -17.74 -10.81 -7.63
CA GLU A 22 -18.85 -11.24 -6.79
C GLU A 22 -19.60 -12.43 -7.39
N LYS A 23 -19.93 -12.37 -8.69
CA LYS A 23 -20.56 -13.49 -9.42
C LYS A 23 -19.72 -14.77 -9.36
N ARG A 24 -18.40 -14.64 -9.30
CA ARG A 24 -17.45 -15.77 -9.17
C ARG A 24 -17.27 -16.25 -7.72
N GLY A 25 -17.88 -15.58 -6.73
CA GLY A 25 -17.75 -15.89 -5.31
C GLY A 25 -16.32 -15.69 -4.78
N LEU A 26 -15.57 -14.75 -5.36
CA LEU A 26 -14.19 -14.48 -4.95
C LEU A 26 -14.15 -13.48 -3.79
N CYS A 27 -13.27 -13.72 -2.80
CA CYS A 27 -12.99 -12.73 -1.77
C CYS A 27 -11.98 -11.71 -2.30
N PHE A 28 -12.35 -10.43 -2.38
CA PHE A 28 -11.46 -9.39 -2.87
C PHE A 28 -11.63 -8.08 -2.09
N VAL A 29 -10.64 -7.21 -2.23
CA VAL A 29 -10.69 -5.82 -1.75
C VAL A 29 -10.16 -4.94 -2.88
N ARG A 30 -10.87 -3.87 -3.20
CA ARG A 30 -10.47 -2.88 -4.21
C ARG A 30 -10.41 -1.49 -3.60
N TYR A 31 -9.39 -0.73 -3.97
CA TYR A 31 -9.26 0.69 -3.66
C TYR A 31 -8.77 1.42 -4.90
N ALA A 32 -9.65 2.22 -5.52
CA ALA A 32 -9.43 2.79 -6.84
C ALA A 32 -9.03 1.70 -7.86
N ASP A 33 -7.82 1.79 -8.42
CA ASP A 33 -7.22 0.85 -9.38
C ASP A 33 -6.49 -0.33 -8.73
N ASP A 34 -6.11 -0.22 -7.44
CA ASP A 34 -5.44 -1.29 -6.70
C ASP A 34 -6.49 -2.33 -6.24
N CYS A 35 -6.46 -3.53 -6.84
CA CYS A 35 -7.31 -4.65 -6.47
C CYS A 35 -6.48 -5.83 -5.94
N VAL A 36 -6.94 -6.46 -4.86
CA VAL A 36 -6.35 -7.67 -4.27
C VAL A 36 -7.41 -8.73 -4.15
N ILE A 37 -7.15 -9.90 -4.73
CA ILE A 37 -8.04 -11.07 -4.68
C ILE A 37 -7.38 -12.14 -3.81
N PHE A 38 -8.10 -12.66 -2.83
CA PHE A 38 -7.64 -13.67 -1.90
C PHE A 38 -8.10 -15.06 -2.35
N VAL A 39 -7.14 -16.00 -2.39
CA VAL A 39 -7.35 -17.36 -2.85
C VAL A 39 -6.64 -18.35 -1.94
N ARG A 40 -7.11 -19.61 -1.92
CA ARG A 40 -6.57 -20.67 -1.04
C ARG A 40 -5.21 -21.22 -1.48
N SER A 41 -4.89 -21.17 -2.77
CA SER A 41 -3.66 -21.76 -3.31
C SER A 41 -3.03 -20.91 -4.41
N LYS A 42 -1.71 -21.07 -4.60
CA LYS A 42 -0.96 -20.38 -5.66
C LYS A 42 -1.54 -20.72 -7.04
N ARG A 43 -1.82 -22.00 -7.30
CA ARG A 43 -2.43 -22.47 -8.56
C ARG A 43 -3.78 -21.81 -8.83
N ALA A 44 -4.63 -21.67 -7.81
CA ALA A 44 -5.89 -20.93 -7.95
C ALA A 44 -5.64 -19.45 -8.25
N GLY A 45 -4.64 -18.84 -7.62
CA GLY A 45 -4.23 -17.47 -7.87
C GLY A 45 -3.76 -17.23 -9.30
N ASP A 46 -2.91 -18.11 -9.84
CA ASP A 46 -2.43 -18.00 -11.22
C ASP A 46 -3.59 -18.13 -12.23
N ARG A 47 -4.52 -19.07 -11.98
CA ARG A 47 -5.73 -19.22 -12.80
C ARG A 47 -6.63 -17.99 -12.75
N VAL A 48 -6.88 -17.45 -11.56
CA VAL A 48 -7.71 -16.26 -11.37
C VAL A 48 -7.03 -15.03 -12.00
N MET A 49 -5.72 -14.86 -11.81
CA MET A 49 -4.95 -13.77 -12.41
C MET A 49 -5.10 -13.76 -13.93
N GLN A 50 -4.92 -14.91 -14.60
CA GLN A 50 -5.08 -15.01 -16.05
C GLN A 50 -6.52 -14.72 -16.50
N SER A 51 -7.51 -15.27 -15.80
CA SER A 51 -8.92 -15.12 -16.16
C SER A 51 -9.42 -13.68 -15.97
N VAL A 52 -9.08 -13.05 -14.85
CA VAL A 52 -9.45 -11.66 -14.54
C VAL A 52 -8.70 -10.70 -15.45
N SER A 53 -7.39 -10.92 -15.71
CA SER A 53 -6.65 -10.07 -16.67
C SER A 53 -7.30 -10.09 -18.05
N ARG A 54 -7.73 -11.27 -18.52
CA ARG A 54 -8.43 -11.40 -19.81
C ARG A 54 -9.77 -10.66 -19.82
N PHE A 55 -10.51 -10.70 -18.72
CA PHE A 55 -11.78 -9.97 -18.60
C PHE A 55 -11.56 -8.46 -18.68
N ILE A 56 -10.56 -7.94 -17.94
CA ILE A 56 -10.20 -6.52 -17.94
C ILE A 56 -9.73 -6.07 -19.33
N GLU A 57 -8.84 -6.83 -19.97
CA GLU A 57 -8.30 -6.49 -21.29
C GLU A 57 -9.35 -6.58 -22.41
N LYS A 58 -10.27 -7.57 -22.37
CA LYS A 58 -11.26 -7.76 -23.44
C LYS A 58 -12.53 -6.93 -23.25
N LYS A 59 -13.11 -6.95 -22.05
CA LYS A 59 -14.42 -6.34 -21.79
C LYS A 59 -14.29 -4.86 -21.45
N LEU A 60 -13.42 -4.53 -20.49
CA LEU A 60 -13.19 -3.15 -20.05
C LEU A 60 -12.22 -2.40 -20.97
N ARG A 61 -11.52 -3.11 -21.87
CA ARG A 61 -10.50 -2.56 -22.77
C ARG A 61 -9.38 -1.81 -22.04
N LEU A 62 -9.08 -2.23 -20.80
CA LEU A 62 -8.04 -1.65 -19.96
C LEU A 62 -6.77 -2.50 -20.00
N LYS A 63 -5.60 -1.86 -19.93
CA LYS A 63 -4.30 -2.55 -19.91
C LYS A 63 -3.89 -2.89 -18.48
N VAL A 64 -3.66 -4.18 -18.20
CA VAL A 64 -3.17 -4.63 -16.89
C VAL A 64 -1.66 -4.38 -16.79
N ASN A 65 -1.22 -3.79 -15.68
CA ASN A 65 0.20 -3.60 -15.40
C ASN A 65 0.83 -4.90 -14.87
N ARG A 66 1.33 -5.74 -15.78
CA ARG A 66 1.92 -7.07 -15.45
C ARG A 66 3.17 -6.99 -14.57
N GLU A 67 3.88 -5.86 -14.54
CA GLU A 67 5.03 -5.69 -13.64
C GLU A 67 4.60 -5.49 -12.18
N LYS A 68 3.45 -4.84 -11.98
CA LYS A 68 2.87 -4.61 -10.64
C LYS A 68 1.96 -5.76 -10.20
N SER A 69 1.25 -6.39 -11.13
CA SER A 69 0.31 -7.48 -10.88
C SER A 69 1.05 -8.80 -10.73
N ALA A 70 0.99 -9.42 -9.55
CA ALA A 70 1.63 -10.70 -9.33
C ALA A 70 0.97 -11.52 -8.23
N VAL A 71 0.94 -12.83 -8.43
CA VAL A 71 0.53 -13.80 -7.40
C VAL A 71 1.65 -13.91 -6.37
N GLY A 72 1.31 -13.88 -5.10
CA GLY A 72 2.29 -13.96 -4.03
C GLY A 72 1.64 -14.13 -2.68
N ARG A 73 2.47 -14.39 -1.67
CA ARG A 73 1.98 -14.56 -0.31
C ARG A 73 1.57 -13.19 0.28
N PRO A 74 0.53 -13.11 1.12
CA PRO A 74 0.02 -11.84 1.64
C PRO A 74 1.04 -11.02 2.46
N TRP A 75 2.09 -11.66 2.99
CA TRP A 75 3.15 -10.98 3.72
C TRP A 75 4.27 -10.41 2.83
N ASP A 76 4.39 -10.86 1.58
CA ASP A 76 5.41 -10.38 0.64
C ASP A 76 4.88 -9.26 -0.26
N ARG A 77 3.56 -9.11 -0.36
CA ARG A 77 2.90 -8.11 -1.20
C ARG A 77 2.48 -6.89 -0.38
N LYS A 78 2.70 -5.71 -0.96
CA LYS A 78 2.32 -4.42 -0.38
C LYS A 78 0.94 -4.02 -0.90
N TYR A 79 0.01 -3.72 0.00
CA TYR A 79 -1.29 -3.12 -0.33
C TYR A 79 -1.49 -1.87 0.54
N LEU A 80 -1.73 -0.71 -0.09
CA LEU A 80 -1.88 0.59 0.60
C LEU A 80 -0.79 0.91 1.65
N GLY A 81 0.43 0.40 1.45
CA GLY A 81 1.54 0.59 2.39
C GLY A 81 1.63 -0.45 3.53
N PHE A 82 0.66 -1.35 3.63
CA PHE A 82 0.61 -2.46 4.58
C PHE A 82 0.92 -3.80 3.91
N CYS A 83 1.08 -4.82 4.74
CA CYS A 83 1.15 -6.24 4.38
C CYS A 83 0.81 -7.08 5.62
N LEU A 84 0.57 -8.38 5.45
CA LEU A 84 0.28 -9.25 6.59
C LEU A 84 1.55 -9.82 7.24
N THR A 85 1.45 -10.27 8.49
CA THR A 85 2.49 -11.12 9.10
C THR A 85 2.41 -12.54 8.54
N ASN A 86 3.55 -13.24 8.48
CA ASN A 86 3.59 -14.67 8.21
C ASN A 86 3.17 -15.46 9.47
N SER A 87 1.87 -15.43 9.78
CA SER A 87 1.26 -16.16 10.89
C SER A 87 0.07 -16.93 10.36
N ARG A 88 0.04 -18.24 10.63
CA ARG A 88 -0.94 -19.17 10.05
C ARG A 88 -2.29 -19.13 10.77
N LYS A 89 -2.28 -18.84 12.08
CA LYS A 89 -3.48 -18.79 12.92
C LYS A 89 -4.07 -17.37 12.97
N ASN A 90 -3.23 -16.38 13.32
CA ASN A 90 -3.67 -14.99 13.49
C ASN A 90 -2.74 -14.05 12.69
N PRO A 91 -3.04 -13.79 11.40
CA PRO A 91 -2.30 -12.81 10.62
C PRO A 91 -2.62 -11.39 11.13
N LYS A 92 -1.58 -10.65 11.49
CA LYS A 92 -1.67 -9.26 11.93
C LYS A 92 -1.31 -8.30 10.80
N ILE A 93 -1.89 -7.11 10.81
CA ILE A 93 -1.54 -6.02 9.91
C ILE A 93 -0.17 -5.46 10.32
N ARG A 94 0.75 -5.37 9.36
CA ARG A 94 2.07 -4.74 9.57
C ARG A 94 2.45 -3.82 8.43
N LEU A 95 3.35 -2.89 8.71
CA LEU A 95 3.93 -2.04 7.67
C LEU A 95 4.83 -2.83 6.72
N HIS A 96 4.66 -2.55 5.42
CA HIS A 96 5.55 -3.07 4.40
C HIS A 96 6.93 -2.39 4.47
N TRP A 97 8.00 -3.12 4.13
CA TRP A 97 9.37 -2.60 4.24
C TRP A 97 9.60 -1.38 3.35
N LYS A 98 8.97 -1.32 2.17
CA LYS A 98 9.01 -0.15 1.27
C LYS A 98 8.43 1.10 1.93
N THR A 99 7.40 0.96 2.77
CA THR A 99 6.79 2.06 3.52
C THR A 99 7.75 2.63 4.55
N ILE A 100 8.42 1.75 5.30
CA ILE A 100 9.46 2.15 6.27
C ILE A 100 10.66 2.79 5.55
N LYS A 101 11.06 2.25 4.38
CA LYS A 101 12.12 2.85 3.56
C LYS A 101 11.77 4.27 3.13
N ARG A 102 10.53 4.49 2.64
CA ARG A 102 10.02 5.83 2.28
C ARG A 102 9.97 6.77 3.48
N PHE A 103 9.52 6.29 4.65
CA PHE A 103 9.57 7.06 5.90
C PHE A 103 11.00 7.53 6.21
N LYS A 104 11.96 6.60 6.22
CA LYS A 104 13.37 6.93 6.47
C LYS A 104 13.92 7.90 5.43
N GLN A 105 13.56 7.75 4.16
CA GLN A 105 13.96 8.68 3.10
C GLN A 105 13.41 10.09 3.35
N ARG A 106 12.12 10.22 3.67
CA ARG A 106 11.52 11.52 3.94
C ARG A 106 12.12 12.20 5.18
N VAL A 107 12.38 11.44 6.26
CA VAL A 107 13.12 11.97 7.42
C VAL A 107 14.51 12.44 7.02
N ARG A 108 15.21 11.74 6.11
CA ARG A 108 16.54 12.17 5.65
C ARG A 108 16.49 13.49 4.89
N GLU A 109 15.48 13.67 4.04
CA GLU A 109 15.25 14.93 3.32
C GLU A 109 14.99 16.07 4.31
N ILE A 110 14.13 15.86 5.31
CA ILE A 110 13.80 16.89 6.29
C ILE A 110 15.04 17.28 7.12
N THR A 111 15.82 16.29 7.56
CA THR A 111 17.05 16.46 8.36
C THR A 111 18.31 16.72 7.53
N ALA A 112 18.19 17.08 6.24
CA ALA A 112 19.34 17.33 5.40
C ALA A 112 20.05 18.64 5.78
N ARG A 113 21.36 18.56 6.08
CA ARG A 113 22.19 19.71 6.51
C ARG A 113 22.28 20.83 5.47
N ARG A 114 22.05 20.53 4.20
CA ARG A 114 22.14 21.48 3.08
C ARG A 114 20.93 22.41 2.94
N ARG A 115 19.93 22.34 3.83
CA ARG A 115 18.68 23.10 3.69
C ARG A 115 18.71 24.51 4.27
N GLY A 116 19.75 24.89 5.02
CA GLY A 116 19.84 26.22 5.64
C GLY A 116 18.70 26.54 6.62
N ARG A 117 18.08 25.52 7.23
CA ARG A 117 16.95 25.67 8.16
C ARG A 117 17.44 25.64 9.60
N SER A 118 16.80 26.43 10.47
CA SER A 118 17.08 26.35 11.91
C SER A 118 16.64 25.01 12.48
N LEU A 119 17.28 24.58 13.58
CA LEU A 119 16.92 23.33 14.24
C LEU A 119 15.43 23.30 14.64
N PHE A 120 14.90 24.43 15.08
CA PHE A 120 13.48 24.58 15.42
C PHE A 120 12.56 24.34 14.22
N GLN A 121 12.89 24.88 13.05
CA GLN A 121 12.12 24.65 11.82
C GLN A 121 12.15 23.17 11.41
N VAL A 122 13.32 22.52 11.49
CA VAL A 122 13.46 21.08 11.20
C VAL A 122 12.63 20.23 12.15
N ILE A 123 12.63 20.56 13.45
CA ILE A 123 11.83 19.85 14.45
C ILE A 123 10.32 19.99 14.18
N ASN A 124 9.84 21.20 13.84
CA ASN A 124 8.43 21.42 13.54
C ASN A 124 7.99 20.68 12.28
N GLU A 125 8.79 20.70 11.21
CA GLU A 125 8.51 19.95 9.99
C GLU A 125 8.49 18.43 10.23
N LEU A 126 9.45 17.93 11.03
CA LEU A 126 9.44 16.52 11.45
C LEU A 126 8.20 16.16 12.26
N LYS A 127 7.78 17.01 13.20
CA LYS A 127 6.59 16.76 14.03
C LYS A 127 5.34 16.65 13.16
N GLN A 128 5.13 17.61 12.25
CA GLN A 128 4.00 17.57 11.31
C GLN A 128 4.02 16.31 10.44
N PHE A 129 5.18 15.98 9.87
CA PHE A 129 5.32 14.79 9.04
C PHE A 129 5.05 13.49 9.83
N ILE A 130 5.65 13.33 11.01
CA ILE A 130 5.50 12.11 11.83
C ILE A 130 4.05 11.97 12.29
N SER A 131 3.39 13.05 12.71
CA SER A 131 1.98 13.04 13.11
C SER A 131 1.07 12.61 11.95
N GLY A 132 1.22 13.22 10.77
CA GLY A 132 0.43 12.84 9.60
C GLY A 132 0.68 11.39 9.15
N TRP A 133 1.94 10.96 9.19
CA TRP A 133 2.31 9.58 8.88
C TRP A 133 1.69 8.60 9.88
N TRP A 134 1.74 8.90 11.18
CA TRP A 134 1.14 8.05 12.21
C TRP A 134 -0.38 7.97 12.09
N ASN A 135 -1.06 9.08 11.82
CA ASN A 135 -2.52 9.10 11.64
C ASN A 135 -2.98 8.11 10.55
N TYR A 136 -2.23 7.98 9.46
CA TYR A 136 -2.52 7.00 8.41
C TYR A 136 -2.13 5.58 8.82
N TYR A 137 -0.93 5.40 9.40
CA TYR A 137 -0.36 4.07 9.65
C TYR A 137 -0.71 3.45 11.02
N ARG A 138 -1.53 4.13 11.85
CA ARG A 138 -1.95 3.67 13.18
C ARG A 138 -2.67 2.30 13.19
N LEU A 139 -3.20 1.87 12.05
CA LEU A 139 -3.86 0.56 11.89
C LEU A 139 -2.90 -0.64 12.00
N THR A 140 -1.58 -0.42 12.06
CA THR A 140 -0.60 -1.49 12.21
C THR A 140 -0.63 -2.11 13.60
N GLU A 141 -0.86 -3.42 13.67
CA GLU A 141 -0.87 -4.19 14.93
C GLU A 141 0.54 -4.66 15.31
N SER A 142 1.47 -4.70 14.36
CA SER A 142 2.86 -5.11 14.60
C SER A 142 3.76 -3.89 14.89
N VAL A 143 4.16 -3.72 16.16
CA VAL A 143 5.01 -2.61 16.60
C VAL A 143 6.51 -2.90 16.50
N ASN A 144 6.93 -4.14 16.31
CA ASN A 144 8.35 -4.54 16.37
C ASN A 144 9.23 -3.77 15.38
N ARG A 145 8.72 -3.48 14.18
CA ARG A 145 9.44 -2.71 13.17
C ARG A 145 9.41 -1.19 13.39
N LEU A 146 8.51 -0.70 14.25
CA LEU A 146 8.34 0.71 14.58
C LEU A 146 9.19 1.12 15.78
N ARG A 147 9.39 0.23 16.76
CA ARG A 147 10.21 0.45 17.97
C ARG A 147 11.57 1.13 17.71
N PRO A 148 12.37 0.74 16.69
CA PRO A 148 13.67 1.39 16.45
C PRO A 148 13.57 2.77 15.77
N LEU A 149 12.42 3.15 15.19
CA LEU A 149 12.31 4.39 14.40
C LEU A 149 12.53 5.66 15.24
N PRO A 150 11.91 5.85 16.43
CA PRO A 150 12.13 7.05 17.23
C PRO A 150 13.59 7.24 17.65
N HIS A 151 14.29 6.15 18.00
CA HIS A 151 15.72 6.21 18.30
C HIS A 151 16.54 6.62 17.07
N TRP A 152 16.25 6.03 15.91
CA TRP A 152 16.91 6.37 14.65
C TRP A 152 16.68 7.85 14.23
N VAL A 153 15.47 8.38 14.43
CA VAL A 153 15.16 9.81 14.16
C VAL A 153 15.94 10.71 15.11
N ARG A 154 15.99 10.42 16.41
CA ARG A 154 16.77 11.19 17.39
C ARG A 154 18.26 11.23 17.06
N ARG A 155 18.83 10.10 16.61
CA ARG A 155 20.24 10.02 16.17
C ARG A 155 20.52 10.91 14.95
N ARG A 156 19.54 11.19 14.10
CA ARG A 156 19.67 12.07 12.93
C ARG A 156 19.62 13.57 13.26
N LEU A 157 19.05 13.91 14.41
CA LEU A 157 18.97 15.29 14.91
C LEU A 157 20.21 15.71 15.71
N ARG A 158 21.01 14.74 16.17
CA ARG A 158 22.36 14.95 16.71
C ARG A 158 23.34 15.14 15.55
#